data_AF-A0A317E2J3-F1
#
_entry.id   AF-A0A317E2J3-F1
#
_cell.length_a   1.000
_cell.length_b   1.000
_cell.length_c   1.000
_cell.angle_alpha   90.00
_cell.angle_beta   90.00
_cell.angle_gamma   90.00
#
_symmetry.space_group_name_H-M   'P 1'
#
loop_
_entity.id
_entity.type
_entity.pdbx_description
1 polymer ?
#
loop_
_entity_poly.entity_id
_entity_poly.type
_entity_poly.pdbx_seq_one_letter_code
_entity_poly.pdbx_strand_id
1 'polypeptide(L)'
;MTLAQDMSRSGLTGRKVALIVAGFFLTITAVDVFMITSALQSQPGLVTDHAYERGLAYNAVLAAKARQDALGWSVAYERVDGQLMISIKDAAGPMAPDDLALRLLRPSDAGKDRPLVPVAAGPGRYTVNLAEVEAGLWQVAISLRRGDDRFDRLDDLVLP
;
A
#
# COMPACT_ATOMS: atom_id res chain seq x y z
N MET A 1 -61.49 -39.78 26.21
CA MET A 1 -60.45 -40.38 25.37
C MET A 1 -59.30 -39.39 25.37
N THR A 2 -58.43 -39.46 26.38
CA THR A 2 -57.44 -38.43 26.69
C THR A 2 -56.07 -39.02 26.39
N LEU A 3 -55.49 -38.64 25.25
CA LEU A 3 -54.10 -38.97 24.93
C LEU A 3 -53.21 -38.08 25.80
N ALA A 4 -52.80 -38.58 26.95
CA ALA A 4 -51.67 -38.02 27.67
C ALA A 4 -50.43 -38.31 26.81
N GLN A 5 -50.05 -37.34 25.99
CA GLN A 5 -48.75 -37.35 25.31
C GLN A 5 -47.67 -37.29 26.39
N ASP A 6 -46.95 -38.39 26.54
CA ASP A 6 -45.78 -38.48 27.40
C ASP A 6 -44.66 -37.62 26.78
N MET A 7 -44.61 -36.36 27.19
CA MET A 7 -43.53 -35.43 26.83
C MET A 7 -42.26 -35.90 27.56
N SER A 8 -41.51 -36.81 26.93
CA SER A 8 -40.17 -37.20 27.36
C SER A 8 -39.29 -35.96 27.45
N ARG A 9 -39.18 -35.39 28.66
CA ARG A 9 -38.23 -34.33 28.97
C ARG A 9 -36.85 -34.96 29.03
N SER A 10 -36.15 -34.94 27.91
CA SER A 10 -34.77 -35.41 27.86
C SER A 10 -33.92 -34.52 28.78
N GLY A 11 -33.47 -35.06 29.92
CA GLY A 11 -32.64 -34.32 30.87
C GLY A 11 -31.31 -33.89 30.25
N LEU A 12 -30.77 -32.76 30.71
CA LEU A 12 -29.46 -32.26 30.31
C LEU A 12 -28.38 -33.15 30.97
N THR A 13 -27.92 -34.17 30.26
CA THR A 13 -26.86 -35.07 30.75
C THR A 13 -25.48 -34.44 30.51
N GLY A 14 -24.47 -34.80 31.32
CA GLY A 14 -23.10 -34.26 31.19
C GLY A 14 -22.50 -34.43 29.77
N ARG A 15 -22.90 -35.49 29.05
CA ARG A 15 -22.55 -35.69 27.63
C ARG A 15 -23.18 -34.65 26.69
N LYS A 16 -24.44 -34.25 26.93
CA LYS A 16 -25.10 -33.17 26.16
C LYS A 16 -24.43 -31.83 26.43
N VAL A 17 -24.09 -31.54 27.68
CA VAL A 17 -23.33 -30.33 28.03
C VAL A 17 -21.96 -30.33 27.36
N ALA A 18 -21.24 -31.45 27.39
CA ALA A 18 -19.95 -31.57 26.70
C ALA A 18 -20.07 -31.34 25.18
N LEU A 19 -21.11 -31.88 24.53
CA LEU A 19 -21.38 -31.64 23.11
C LEU A 19 -21.73 -30.17 22.81
N ILE A 20 -22.50 -29.51 23.67
CA ILE A 20 -22.86 -28.10 23.53
C ILE A 20 -21.61 -27.22 23.66
N VAL A 21 -20.78 -27.48 24.68
CA VAL A 21 -19.53 -26.75 24.90
C VAL A 21 -18.57 -26.98 23.74
N ALA A 22 -18.39 -28.22 23.30
CA ALA A 22 -17.55 -28.54 22.14
C ALA A 22 -18.06 -27.84 20.86
N GLY A 23 -19.37 -27.85 20.61
CA GLY A 23 -19.97 -27.16 19.46
C GLY A 23 -19.78 -25.65 19.49
N PHE A 24 -19.85 -25.03 20.67
CA PHE A 24 -19.56 -23.61 20.85
C PHE A 24 -18.13 -23.26 20.47
N PHE A 25 -17.14 -23.97 21.02
CA PHE A 25 -15.73 -23.76 20.69
C PHE A 25 -15.42 -24.05 19.22
N LEU A 26 -16.04 -25.08 18.64
CA LEU A 26 -15.85 -25.43 17.24
C LEU A 26 -16.40 -24.35 16.30
N THR A 27 -17.54 -23.75 16.66
CA THR A 27 -18.11 -22.62 15.91
C THR A 27 -17.19 -21.40 15.95
N ILE A 28 -16.70 -21.03 17.13
CA ILE A 28 -15.76 -19.90 17.28
C ILE A 28 -14.50 -20.16 16.45
N THR A 29 -13.91 -21.36 16.59
CA THR A 29 -12.71 -21.75 15.85
C THR A 29 -12.93 -21.67 14.34
N ALA A 30 -14.09 -22.11 13.84
CA ALA A 30 -14.41 -22.03 12.42
C ALA A 30 -14.52 -20.58 11.92
N VAL A 31 -15.14 -19.69 12.71
CA VAL A 31 -15.22 -18.26 12.39
C VAL A 31 -13.83 -17.62 12.42
N ASP A 32 -12.99 -17.93 13.41
CA ASP A 32 -11.62 -17.40 13.51
C ASP A 32 -10.77 -17.85 12.32
N VAL A 33 -10.82 -19.14 11.95
CA VAL A 33 -10.12 -19.66 10.76
C VAL A 33 -10.64 -19.01 9.49
N PHE A 34 -11.96 -18.79 9.37
CA PHE A 34 -12.54 -18.08 8.23
C PHE A 34 -12.01 -16.63 8.16
N MET A 35 -11.95 -15.92 9.28
CA MET A 35 -11.37 -14.57 9.33
C MET A 35 -9.88 -14.58 8.98
N ILE A 36 -9.08 -15.52 9.53
CA ILE A 36 -7.64 -15.63 9.23
C ILE A 36 -7.44 -15.92 7.74
N THR A 37 -8.16 -16.89 7.19
CA THR A 37 -8.05 -17.23 5.75
C THR A 37 -8.50 -16.09 4.85
N SER A 38 -9.56 -15.36 5.23
CA SER A 38 -10.00 -14.16 4.52
C SER A 38 -8.98 -13.02 4.62
N ALA A 39 -8.35 -12.82 5.78
CA ALA A 39 -7.32 -11.81 5.99
C ALA A 39 -6.01 -12.14 5.26
N LEU A 40 -5.67 -13.42 5.11
CA LEU A 40 -4.51 -13.86 4.32
C LEU A 40 -4.77 -13.76 2.81
N GLN A 41 -6.03 -13.89 2.37
CA GLN A 41 -6.42 -13.72 0.96
C GLN A 41 -6.59 -12.23 0.59
N SER A 42 -7.05 -11.40 1.55
CA SER A 42 -7.11 -9.95 1.40
C SER A 42 -5.71 -9.37 1.48
N GLN A 43 -5.27 -8.71 0.41
CA GLN A 43 -3.95 -8.06 0.27
C GLN A 43 -3.40 -7.55 1.63
N PRO A 44 -2.40 -8.22 2.24
CA PRO A 44 -1.74 -7.69 3.41
C PRO A 44 -0.96 -6.49 2.89
N GLY A 45 -1.52 -5.29 3.07
CA GLY A 45 -0.80 -4.04 2.88
C GLY A 45 0.49 -4.16 3.69
N LEU A 46 1.59 -4.33 2.98
CA LEU A 46 2.90 -4.70 3.47
C LEU A 46 3.46 -3.55 4.33
N VAL A 47 3.02 -3.42 5.58
CA VAL A 47 3.70 -2.59 6.57
C VAL A 47 4.86 -3.41 7.13
N THR A 48 5.92 -3.47 6.31
CA THR A 48 7.33 -3.68 6.66
C THR A 48 7.61 -4.43 7.98
N ASP A 49 7.95 -5.71 7.86
CA ASP A 49 8.51 -6.59 8.90
C ASP A 49 9.92 -6.18 9.42
N HIS A 50 10.33 -4.93 9.26
CA HIS A 50 11.69 -4.47 9.64
C HIS A 50 11.69 -3.49 10.81
N ALA A 51 10.86 -3.69 11.83
CA ALA A 51 10.95 -2.92 13.07
C ALA A 51 12.23 -3.24 13.88
N TYR A 52 12.76 -4.46 13.75
CA TYR A 52 13.92 -4.91 14.54
C TYR A 52 15.27 -4.68 13.84
N GLU A 53 15.35 -4.84 12.51
CA GLU A 53 16.60 -4.68 11.74
C GLU A 53 17.03 -3.21 11.56
N ARG A 54 16.10 -2.25 11.77
CA ARG A 54 16.40 -0.81 11.73
C ARG A 54 17.27 -0.31 12.89
N GLY A 55 17.49 -1.12 13.93
CA GLY A 55 18.31 -0.72 15.07
C GLY A 55 19.81 -0.60 14.78
N LEU A 56 20.35 -1.42 13.87
CA LEU A 56 21.81 -1.53 13.68
C LEU A 56 22.33 -0.85 12.40
N ALA A 57 21.45 -0.58 11.43
CA ALA A 57 21.78 0.12 10.18
C ALA A 57 21.38 1.61 10.15
N TYR A 58 20.91 2.17 11.27
CA TYR A 58 20.42 3.54 11.36
C TYR A 58 21.48 4.58 10.92
N ASN A 59 22.76 4.35 11.24
CA ASN A 59 23.86 5.23 10.82
C ASN A 59 24.13 5.21 9.31
N ALA A 60 23.96 4.04 8.65
CA ALA A 60 24.14 3.92 7.20
C ALA A 60 22.97 4.55 6.45
N VAL A 61 21.74 4.39 6.97
CA VAL A 61 20.53 5.05 6.43
C VAL A 61 20.60 6.56 6.63
N LEU A 62 21.07 7.05 7.78
CA LEU A 62 21.32 8.47 8.03
C LEU A 62 22.41 9.03 7.11
N ALA A 63 23.50 8.30 6.88
CA ALA A 63 24.57 8.73 5.96
C ALA A 63 24.12 8.71 4.48
N ALA A 64 23.25 7.76 4.09
CA ALA A 64 22.62 7.77 2.77
C ALA A 64 21.63 8.94 2.62
N LYS A 65 20.84 9.22 3.66
CA LYS A 65 19.92 10.36 3.70
C LYS A 65 20.63 11.71 3.71
N ALA A 66 21.72 11.85 4.47
CA ALA A 66 22.56 13.05 4.46
C ALA A 66 23.28 13.26 3.12
N ARG A 67 23.65 12.17 2.41
CA ARG A 67 24.15 12.26 1.03
C ARG A 67 23.04 12.71 0.08
N GLN A 68 21.83 12.19 0.19
CA GLN A 68 20.68 12.66 -0.59
C GLN A 68 20.37 14.14 -0.37
N ASP A 69 20.43 14.64 0.87
CA ASP A 69 20.27 16.06 1.18
C ASP A 69 21.42 16.91 0.59
N ALA A 70 22.63 16.35 0.49
CA ALA A 70 23.80 17.00 -0.11
C ALA A 70 23.82 16.99 -1.64
N LEU A 71 23.00 16.16 -2.31
CA LEU A 71 22.90 16.14 -3.79
C LEU A 71 22.20 17.39 -4.35
N GLY A 72 21.45 18.11 -3.51
CA GLY A 72 20.73 19.32 -3.92
C GLY A 72 19.62 19.07 -4.95
N TRP A 73 19.16 17.82 -5.08
CA TRP A 73 18.12 17.46 -6.03
C TRP A 73 16.75 17.94 -5.55
N SER A 74 16.05 18.67 -6.42
CA SER A 74 14.71 19.17 -6.17
C SER A 74 13.77 18.64 -7.24
N VAL A 75 12.79 17.85 -6.80
CA VAL A 75 11.67 17.42 -7.63
C VAL A 75 10.46 18.25 -7.22
N ALA A 76 9.86 18.94 -8.17
CA ALA A 76 8.57 19.61 -8.03
C ALA A 76 7.60 18.99 -9.03
N TYR A 77 6.33 18.93 -8.66
CA TYR A 77 5.28 18.55 -9.59
C TYR A 77 4.08 19.48 -9.45
N GLU A 78 3.40 19.69 -10.56
CA GLU A 78 2.20 20.50 -10.66
C GLU A 78 1.21 19.82 -11.57
N ARG A 79 -0.09 19.96 -11.29
CA ARG A 79 -1.14 19.44 -12.15
C ARG A 79 -1.79 20.60 -12.90
N VAL A 80 -1.76 20.54 -14.22
CA VAL A 80 -2.35 21.54 -15.11
C VAL A 80 -3.18 20.80 -16.17
N ASP A 81 -4.47 21.13 -16.29
CA ASP A 81 -5.37 20.61 -17.33
C ASP A 81 -5.38 19.07 -17.49
N GLY A 82 -5.37 18.33 -16.36
CA GLY A 82 -5.36 16.86 -16.38
C GLY A 82 -3.99 16.24 -16.72
N GLN A 83 -2.94 17.06 -16.84
CA GLN A 83 -1.56 16.60 -16.97
C GLN A 83 -0.80 16.81 -15.66
N LEU A 84 0.09 15.87 -15.36
CA LEU A 84 1.08 16.01 -14.29
C LEU A 84 2.39 16.49 -14.91
N MET A 85 2.79 17.70 -14.57
CA MET A 85 4.06 18.31 -14.96
C MET A 85 5.06 18.09 -13.83
N ILE A 86 6.23 17.55 -14.14
CA ILE A 86 7.31 17.24 -13.19
C ILE A 86 8.53 18.03 -13.61
N SER A 87 9.13 18.74 -12.66
CA SER A 87 10.38 19.48 -12.82
C SER A 87 11.44 18.91 -11.90
N ILE A 88 12.56 18.48 -12.47
CA ILE A 88 13.69 17.90 -11.78
C ILE A 88 14.88 18.84 -11.95
N LYS A 89 15.48 19.22 -10.82
CA LYS A 89 16.64 20.12 -10.76
C LYS A 89 17.70 19.57 -9.82
N ASP A 90 18.95 19.89 -10.07
CA ASP A 90 20.06 19.76 -9.13
C ASP A 90 20.56 21.14 -8.68
N ALA A 91 21.68 21.17 -7.94
CA ALA A 91 22.32 22.40 -7.50
C ALA A 91 22.80 23.31 -8.65
N ALA A 92 23.02 22.78 -9.86
CA ALA A 92 23.47 23.53 -11.03
C ALA A 92 22.32 24.00 -11.93
N GLY A 93 21.14 23.39 -11.84
CA GLY A 93 19.94 23.81 -12.58
C GLY A 93 19.04 22.64 -13.00
N PRO A 94 18.24 22.80 -14.07
CA PRO A 94 17.41 21.72 -14.59
C PRO A 94 18.25 20.51 -15.01
N MET A 95 17.80 19.33 -14.61
CA MET A 95 18.60 18.12 -14.68
C MET A 95 17.78 16.98 -15.32
N ALA A 96 18.41 16.19 -16.19
CA ALA A 96 17.83 14.93 -16.69
C ALA A 96 18.44 13.74 -15.91
N PRO A 97 17.63 12.89 -15.25
CA PRO A 97 18.14 11.67 -14.63
C PRO A 97 18.49 10.61 -15.69
N ASP A 98 19.32 9.64 -15.31
CA ASP A 98 19.64 8.47 -16.15
C ASP A 98 18.45 7.53 -16.26
N ASP A 99 17.65 7.46 -15.20
CA ASP A 99 16.41 6.70 -15.13
C ASP A 99 15.34 7.49 -14.36
N LEU A 100 14.13 7.52 -14.90
CA LEU A 100 12.95 8.16 -14.31
C LEU A 100 11.77 7.19 -14.40
N ALA A 101 11.41 6.61 -13.28
CA ALA A 101 10.24 5.76 -13.15
C ALA A 101 9.14 6.50 -12.39
N LEU A 102 7.96 6.55 -13.00
CA LEU A 102 6.76 7.10 -12.41
C LEU A 102 5.71 6.01 -12.30
N ARG A 103 5.07 5.90 -11.14
CA ARG A 103 3.96 4.96 -10.94
C ARG A 103 2.82 5.68 -10.26
N LEU A 104 1.62 5.34 -10.69
CA LEU A 104 0.41 5.71 -9.99
C LEU A 104 -0.07 4.51 -9.20
N LEU A 105 -0.28 4.69 -7.91
CA LEU A 105 -0.67 3.65 -6.96
C LEU A 105 -2.06 3.98 -6.41
N ARG A 106 -2.91 2.97 -6.24
CA ARG A 106 -4.21 3.16 -5.62
C ARG A 106 -4.20 2.60 -4.21
N PRO A 107 -4.30 3.45 -3.16
CA PRO A 107 -4.22 2.98 -1.78
C PRO A 107 -5.25 1.92 -1.41
N SER A 108 -6.42 1.93 -2.06
CA SER A 108 -7.51 1.00 -1.82
C SER A 108 -7.49 -0.26 -2.70
N ASP A 109 -6.64 -0.31 -3.74
CA ASP A 109 -6.63 -1.40 -4.70
C ASP A 109 -5.29 -1.47 -5.46
N ALA A 110 -4.34 -2.25 -4.96
CA ALA A 110 -3.04 -2.44 -5.60
C ALA A 110 -3.13 -3.05 -7.01
N GLY A 111 -4.27 -3.67 -7.38
CA GLY A 111 -4.50 -4.19 -8.73
C GLY A 111 -4.67 -3.11 -9.79
N LYS A 112 -4.87 -1.85 -9.37
CA LYS A 112 -5.00 -0.67 -10.25
C LYS A 112 -3.72 0.15 -10.38
N ASP A 113 -2.63 -0.32 -9.77
CA ASP A 113 -1.32 0.31 -9.89
C ASP A 113 -0.88 0.29 -11.34
N ARG A 114 -0.50 1.45 -11.87
CA ARG A 114 -0.08 1.57 -13.27
C ARG A 114 1.22 2.35 -13.40
N PRO A 115 2.17 1.90 -14.25
CA PRO A 115 3.31 2.72 -14.61
C PRO A 115 2.83 3.92 -15.43
N LEU A 116 3.45 5.07 -15.21
CA LEU A 116 3.23 6.27 -15.97
C LEU A 116 4.44 6.46 -16.91
N VAL A 117 4.17 6.83 -18.16
CA VAL A 117 5.22 7.09 -19.15
C VAL A 117 5.44 8.60 -19.23
N PRO A 118 6.51 9.15 -18.63
CA PRO A 118 6.84 10.56 -18.75
C PRO A 118 7.31 10.90 -20.16
N VAL A 119 6.79 12.00 -20.70
CA VAL A 119 7.25 12.60 -21.96
C VAL A 119 8.11 13.81 -21.63
N ALA A 120 9.31 13.91 -22.20
CA ALA A 120 10.17 15.07 -22.00
C ALA A 120 9.55 16.31 -22.65
N ALA A 121 9.35 17.37 -21.85
CA ALA A 121 8.79 18.65 -22.29
C ALA A 121 9.81 19.80 -22.28
N GLY A 122 11.06 19.51 -21.88
CA GLY A 122 12.17 20.44 -21.85
C GLY A 122 13.27 19.99 -20.90
N PRO A 123 14.35 20.77 -20.73
CA PRO A 123 15.43 20.45 -19.79
C PRO A 123 14.90 20.22 -18.37
N GLY A 124 15.05 19.00 -17.87
CA GLY A 124 14.56 18.58 -16.55
C GLY A 124 13.04 18.69 -16.37
N ARG A 125 12.25 18.76 -17.45
CA ARG A 125 10.79 18.83 -17.40
C ARG A 125 10.16 17.64 -18.09
N TYR A 126 9.21 17.03 -17.41
CA TYR A 126 8.51 15.84 -17.88
C TYR A 126 7.00 16.04 -17.70
N THR A 127 6.21 15.53 -18.63
CA THR A 127 4.75 15.56 -18.55
C THR A 127 4.18 14.16 -18.62
N VAL A 128 3.11 13.93 -17.88
CA VAL A 128 2.33 12.69 -17.91
C VAL A 128 0.87 13.05 -18.09
N ASN A 129 0.19 12.37 -19.02
CA ASN A 129 -1.24 12.50 -19.18
C ASN A 129 -1.98 11.62 -18.15
N LEU A 130 -2.89 12.23 -17.38
CA LEU A 130 -3.73 11.53 -16.40
C LEU A 130 -5.22 11.51 -16.80
N ALA A 131 -5.57 11.90 -18.03
CA ALA A 131 -6.95 11.96 -18.51
C ALA A 131 -7.68 10.59 -18.49
N GLU A 132 -6.95 9.49 -18.61
CA GLU A 132 -7.48 8.12 -18.59
C GLU A 132 -7.46 7.48 -17.19
N VAL A 133 -7.16 8.28 -16.15
CA VAL A 133 -7.14 7.82 -14.77
C VAL A 133 -8.50 8.14 -14.13
N GLU A 134 -9.06 7.16 -13.43
CA GLU A 134 -10.30 7.33 -12.67
C GLU A 134 -10.14 8.42 -11.60
N ALA A 135 -11.21 9.19 -11.37
CA ALA A 135 -11.29 10.13 -10.25
C ALA A 135 -11.09 9.42 -8.90
N GLY A 136 -10.52 10.13 -7.92
CA GLY A 136 -10.36 9.66 -6.55
C GLY A 136 -8.95 9.87 -5.98
N LEU A 137 -8.71 9.25 -4.81
CA LEU A 137 -7.41 9.29 -4.14
C LEU A 137 -6.44 8.30 -4.78
N TRP A 138 -5.32 8.83 -5.23
CA TRP A 138 -4.18 8.09 -5.76
C TRP A 138 -2.92 8.51 -5.01
N GLN A 139 -1.85 7.76 -5.23
CA GLN A 139 -0.50 8.13 -4.84
C GLN A 139 0.40 8.13 -6.06
N VAL A 140 1.28 9.11 -6.16
CA VAL A 140 2.32 9.15 -7.20
C VAL A 140 3.65 8.76 -6.58
N ALA A 141 4.23 7.68 -7.08
CA ALA A 141 5.58 7.25 -6.75
C ALA A 141 6.53 7.74 -7.84
N ILE A 142 7.53 8.52 -7.43
CA ILE A 142 8.57 9.10 -8.27
C ILE A 142 9.90 8.49 -7.85
N SER A 143 10.52 7.74 -8.75
CA SER A 143 11.84 7.15 -8.56
C SER A 143 12.78 7.68 -9.63
N LEU A 144 13.91 8.22 -9.21
CA LEU A 144 14.92 8.77 -10.10
C LEU A 144 16.31 8.28 -9.71
N ARG A 145 17.13 7.99 -10.73
CA ARG A 145 18.50 7.51 -10.57
C ARG A 145 19.45 8.32 -11.44
N ARG A 146 20.62 8.65 -10.89
CA ARG A 146 21.74 9.24 -11.63
C ARG A 146 23.03 8.69 -11.06
N GLY A 147 23.78 7.95 -11.88
CA GLY A 147 24.91 7.15 -11.41
C GLY A 147 24.48 6.13 -10.34
N ASP A 148 25.17 6.16 -9.19
CA ASP A 148 24.90 5.32 -8.01
C ASP A 148 23.86 5.94 -7.07
N ASP A 149 23.49 7.20 -7.28
CA ASP A 149 22.54 7.92 -6.44
C ASP A 149 21.10 7.68 -6.89
N ARG A 150 20.24 7.43 -5.91
CA ARG A 150 18.81 7.18 -6.10
C ARG A 150 18.00 8.08 -5.19
N PHE A 151 16.86 8.55 -5.69
CA PHE A 151 15.87 9.30 -4.93
C PHE A 151 14.49 8.71 -5.20
N ASP A 152 13.73 8.48 -4.14
CA ASP A 152 12.37 7.98 -4.18
C ASP A 152 11.46 8.92 -3.38
N ARG A 153 10.32 9.28 -3.95
CA ARG A 153 9.27 10.06 -3.29
C ARG A 153 7.90 9.43 -3.56
N LEU A 154 7.04 9.45 -2.56
CA LEU A 154 5.66 9.01 -2.64
C LEU A 154 4.77 10.11 -2.08
N ASP A 155 3.87 10.64 -2.90
CA ASP A 155 2.97 11.72 -2.50
C ASP A 155 1.50 11.36 -2.83
N ASP A 156 0.57 11.85 -2.01
CA ASP A 156 -0.87 11.70 -2.29
C ASP A 156 -1.29 12.65 -3.42
N LEU A 157 -2.13 12.14 -4.33
CA LEU A 157 -2.66 12.84 -5.49
C LEU A 157 -4.17 12.59 -5.61
N VAL A 158 -4.98 13.62 -5.36
CA VAL A 158 -6.44 13.53 -5.51
C VAL A 158 -6.84 13.97 -6.92
N LEU A 159 -7.37 13.05 -7.72
CA LEU A 159 -7.90 13.32 -9.05
C LEU A 159 -9.40 13.67 -8.95
N PRO A 160 -9.85 14.78 -9.56
CA PRO A 160 -11.24 15.25 -9.51
C PRO A 160 -12.19 14.35 -10.31
#